data_AF-A0A415LBI4-F1
#
_entry.id   AF-A0A415LBI4-F1
#
_cell.length_a   1.000
_cell.length_b   1.000
_cell.length_c   1.000
_cell.angle_alpha   90.00
_cell.angle_beta   90.00
_cell.angle_gamma   90.00
#
_symmetry.space_group_name_H-M   'P 1'
#
loop_
_entity.id
_entity.type
_entity.pdbx_description
1 polymer ?
#
loop_
_entity_poly.entity_id
_entity_poly.type
_entity_poly.pdbx_seq_one_letter_code
_entity_poly.pdbx_strand_id
1 'polypeptide(L)' 'MTEDKKIKIGKLCNKIATVLFVLFFIDTCVMPIMNKRFFITSVVIIAILFAICSITSHILLKDYKPE' A
#
# COMPACT_ATOMS: atom_id res chain seq x y z
N MET A 1 -13.00 -11.22 -15.41
CA MET A 1 -11.56 -11.24 -15.10
C MET A 1 -11.14 -12.69 -14.93
N THR A 2 -10.08 -13.17 -15.59
CA THR A 2 -9.59 -14.54 -15.39
C THR A 2 -8.87 -14.65 -14.04
N GLU A 3 -8.81 -15.84 -13.44
CA GLU A 3 -8.16 -16.05 -12.13
C GLU A 3 -6.69 -15.61 -12.12
N ASP A 4 -5.94 -15.89 -13.19
CA ASP A 4 -4.56 -15.41 -13.34
C ASP A 4 -4.44 -13.88 -13.28
N LYS A 5 -5.37 -13.18 -13.93
CA LYS A 5 -5.39 -11.70 -13.90
C LYS A 5 -5.72 -11.20 -12.50
N LYS A 6 -6.66 -11.86 -11.81
CA LYS A 6 -7.04 -11.56 -10.42
C LYS A 6 -5.84 -11.68 -9.49
N ILE A 7 -5.12 -12.81 -9.56
CA ILE A 7 -3.94 -13.09 -8.72
C ILE A 7 -2.80 -12.12 -9.02
N LYS A 8 -2.53 -11.81 -10.31
CA LYS A 8 -1.49 -10.84 -10.69
C LYS A 8 -1.77 -9.46 -10.10
N ILE A 9 -3.01 -8.98 -10.17
CA ILE A 9 -3.41 -7.69 -9.58
C ILE A 9 -3.28 -7.74 -8.06
N GLY A 10 -3.75 -8.82 -7.41
CA GLY A 10 -3.63 -8.98 -5.96
C GLY A 10 -2.19 -8.96 -5.46
N LYS A 11 -1.27 -9.65 -6.15
CA LYS A 11 0.17 -9.64 -5.85
C LYS A 11 0.80 -8.27 -6.09
N LEU A 12 0.40 -7.58 -7.17
CA LEU A 12 0.85 -6.22 -7.45
C LEU A 12 0.41 -5.25 -6.36
N CYS A 13 -0.86 -5.27 -5.95
CA CYS A 13 -1.38 -4.48 -4.85
C CYS A 13 -0.63 -4.77 -3.54
N ASN A 14 -0.29 -6.02 -3.25
CA ASN A 14 0.51 -6.37 -2.08
C ASN A 14 1.90 -5.70 -2.12
N LYS A 15 2.58 -5.79 -3.27
CA LYS A 15 3.89 -5.16 -3.46
C LYS A 15 3.83 -3.64 -3.31
N ILE A 16 2.80 -3.01 -3.88
CA ILE A 16 2.57 -1.57 -3.74
C ILE A 16 2.30 -1.20 -2.28
N ALA A 17 1.49 -1.98 -1.55
CA ALA A 17 1.26 -1.77 -0.13
C ALA A 17 2.57 -1.84 0.68
N THR A 18 3.45 -2.80 0.40
CA THR A 18 4.78 -2.86 1.03
C THR A 18 5.61 -1.61 0.74
N VAL A 19 5.64 -1.13 -0.51
CA VAL A 19 6.37 0.11 -0.86
C VAL A 19 5.79 1.32 -0.14
N LEU A 20 4.46 1.46 -0.08
CA LEU A 20 3.78 2.55 0.64
C LEU A 20 4.07 2.50 2.13
N PHE A 21 4.17 1.32 2.72
CA PHE A 21 4.55 1.15 4.13
C PHE A 21 6.00 1.61 4.40
N VAL A 22 6.93 1.28 3.50
CA VAL A 22 8.31 1.78 3.60
C VAL A 22 8.37 3.31 3.42
N LEU A 23 7.60 3.86 2.48
CA LEU A 23 7.50 5.31 2.28
C LEU A 23 6.94 6.02 3.52
N PHE A 24 5.93 5.43 4.18
CA PHE A 24 5.41 5.94 5.45
C PHE A 24 6.51 6.01 6.53
N PHE A 25 7.33 4.97 6.65
CA PHE A 25 8.47 4.99 7.56
C PHE A 25 9.46 6.12 7.25
N ILE A 26 9.83 6.27 5.98
CA ILE A 26 10.72 7.35 5.55
C ILE A 26 10.13 8.71 5.93
N ASP A 27 8.85 8.95 5.61
CA ASP A 27 8.14 10.17 5.96
C ASP A 27 8.17 10.45 7.47
N THR A 28 8.00 9.43 8.30
CA THR A 28 8.09 9.59 9.76
C THR A 28 9.49 9.96 10.23
N CYS A 29 10.55 9.47 9.57
CA CYS A 29 11.94 9.81 9.88
C CYS A 29 12.29 11.27 9.50
N VAL A 30 11.68 11.80 8.44
CA VAL A 30 11.91 13.18 7.98
C VAL A 30 10.92 14.21 8.56
N MET A 31 9.97 13.76 9.38
CA MET A 31 9.03 14.60 10.15
C MET A 31 9.67 15.83 10.84
N PRO A 32 10.84 15.75 11.52
CA PRO A 32 11.41 16.92 12.21
C PRO A 32 11.92 18.00 11.26
N ILE A 33 12.14 17.69 9.98
CA ILE A 33 12.72 18.59 8.98
C ILE A 33 11.64 19.08 8.00
N MET A 34 10.54 18.36 7.85
CA MET A 34 9.46 18.67 6.92
C MET A 34 8.44 19.67 7.49
N ASN A 35 7.81 20.43 6.58
CA ASN A 35 6.68 21.29 6.92
C ASN A 35 5.50 20.42 7.42
N LYS A 36 4.98 20.74 8.61
CA LYS A 36 3.87 20.03 9.26
C LYS A 36 2.64 19.83 8.35
N ARG A 37 2.27 20.85 7.54
CA ARG A 37 1.12 20.72 6.62
C ARG A 37 1.39 19.68 5.55
N PHE A 38 2.59 19.72 4.96
CA PHE A 38 2.99 18.78 3.92
C PHE A 38 3.10 17.35 4.47
N PHE A 39 3.68 17.18 5.68
CA PHE A 39 3.73 15.90 6.36
C PHE A 39 2.34 15.29 6.59
N ILE A 40 1.41 16.06 7.15
CA ILE A 40 0.04 15.57 7.40
C ILE A 40 -0.65 15.18 6.09
N THR A 41 -0.55 16.02 5.04
CA THR A 41 -1.13 15.71 3.73
C THR A 41 -0.52 14.44 3.13
N SER A 42 0.81 14.28 3.17
CA SER A 42 1.51 13.11 2.66
C SER A 42 1.08 11.83 3.39
N VAL A 43 1.07 11.87 4.73
CA VAL A 43 0.66 10.74 5.57
C VAL A 43 -0.78 10.31 5.27
N VAL A 44 -1.71 11.25 5.13
CA VAL A 44 -3.12 10.92 4.81
C VAL A 44 -3.22 10.25 3.44
N ILE A 45 -2.51 10.75 2.43
CA ILE A 45 -2.51 10.16 1.09
C ILE A 45 -1.93 8.75 1.13
N ILE A 46 -0.78 8.57 1.77
CA ILE A 46 -0.12 7.26 1.90
C ILE A 46 -1.03 6.26 2.63
N ALA A 47 -1.68 6.68 3.71
CA ALA A 47 -2.58 5.84 4.48
C ALA A 47 -3.80 5.38 3.66
N ILE A 48 -4.43 6.28 2.89
CA ILE A 48 -5.57 5.94 2.03
C ILE A 48 -5.14 4.95 0.93
N LEU A 49 -4.03 5.23 0.25
CA LEU A 49 -3.52 4.36 -0.81
C LEU A 49 -3.12 2.98 -0.26
N PHE A 50 -2.50 2.94 0.92
CA PHE A 50 -2.13 1.71 1.60
C PHE A 50 -3.37 0.87 1.91
N ALA A 51 -4.40 1.48 2.52
CA ALA A 51 -5.64 0.79 2.86
C ALA A 51 -6.33 0.19 1.63
N ILE A 52 -6.44 0.94 0.53
CA ILE A 52 -7.04 0.46 -0.72
C ILE A 52 -6.23 -0.72 -1.28
N CYS A 53 -4.90 -0.62 -1.31
CA CYS A 53 -4.03 -1.69 -1.81
C CYS A 53 -4.13 -2.94 -0.94
N SER A 54 -4.14 -2.81 0.38
CA SER A 54 -4.26 -3.93 1.32
C SER A 54 -5.61 -4.62 1.22
N ILE A 55 -6.72 -3.88 1.17
CA ILE A 55 -8.07 -4.45 1.01
C ILE A 55 -8.19 -5.17 -0.34
N THR A 56 -7.74 -4.51 -1.42
CA THR A 56 -7.78 -5.10 -2.77
C THR A 56 -6.94 -6.37 -2.81
N SER A 57 -5.72 -6.33 -2.30
CA SER A 57 -4.85 -7.51 -2.24
C SER A 57 -5.48 -8.65 -1.45
N HIS A 58 -6.03 -8.37 -0.27
CA HIS A 58 -6.71 -9.35 0.57
C HIS A 58 -7.91 -10.00 -0.14
N ILE A 59 -8.77 -9.22 -0.79
CA ILE A 59 -9.93 -9.75 -1.52
C ILE A 59 -9.48 -10.59 -2.73
N LEU A 60 -8.46 -10.13 -3.46
CA LEU A 60 -8.02 -10.79 -4.69
C LEU A 60 -7.18 -12.05 -4.43
N LEU A 61 -6.49 -12.13 -3.29
CA LEU A 61 -5.64 -13.26 -2.90
C LEU A 61 -6.25 -14.16 -1.84
N LYS A 62 -7.50 -13.94 -1.40
CA LYS A 62 -8.14 -14.69 -0.31
C LYS A 62 -8.05 -16.22 -0.46
N ASP A 63 -8.26 -16.71 -1.67
CA ASP A 63 -8.28 -18.15 -1.99
C ASP A 63 -6.98 -18.61 -2.68
N TYR A 64 -6.00 -17.70 -2.82
CA TYR A 64 -4.71 -18.00 -3.45
C TYR A 64 -3.83 -18.79 -2.48
N LYS A 65 -3.54 -20.05 -2.82
CA LYS A 65 -2.51 -20.83 -2.15
C LYS A 65 -1.18 -20.62 -2.89
N PRO A 66 -0.14 -20.08 -2.24
CA PRO A 66 1.20 -20.09 -2.82
C PRO A 66 1.66 -21.56 -2.92
N GLU A 67 2.08 -21.96 -4.12
CA GLU A 67 2.80 -23.23 -4.34
C GLU A 67 4.18 -23.20 -3.69
#